data_AF-A0A6H0CYF7-F1
#
_entry.id   AF-A0A6H0CYF7-F1
#
_cell.length_a   1.000
_cell.length_b   1.000
_cell.length_c   1.000
_cell.angle_alpha   90.00
_cell.angle_beta   90.00
_cell.angle_gamma   90.00
#
_symmetry.space_group_name_H-M   'P 1'
#
loop_
_entity.id
_entity.type
_entity.pdbx_description
1 polymer ?
#
loop_
_entity_poly.entity_id
_entity_poly.type
_entity_poly.pdbx_seq_one_letter_code
_entity_poly.pdbx_strand_id
1 'polypeptide(L)'
;MAEKFACDPQEADAVARALSRTGSDIQLSLTQLLSGLRTEGVGQPVAEALRDFLHAATTTRTNLIESVGTAAGLFAGLSEGTLDLDQLLAARTTQT
;
A
#
# COMPACT_ATOMS: atom_id res chain seq x y z
N MET A 1 -10.82 -15.86 -28.09
CA MET A 1 -10.97 -14.42 -27.83
C MET A 1 -9.98 -14.07 -26.73
N ALA A 2 -8.90 -13.37 -27.04
CA ALA A 2 -8.02 -12.84 -26.00
C ALA A 2 -8.78 -11.69 -25.35
N GLU A 3 -9.15 -11.82 -24.08
CA GLU A 3 -9.55 -10.66 -23.28
C GLU A 3 -8.39 -9.67 -23.41
N LYS A 4 -8.67 -8.52 -24.05
CA LYS A 4 -7.74 -7.41 -24.07
C LYS A 4 -7.50 -7.05 -22.61
N PHE A 5 -6.37 -7.48 -22.05
CA PHE A 5 -5.83 -6.91 -20.82
C PHE A 5 -5.51 -5.45 -21.12
N ALA A 6 -6.54 -4.60 -21.13
CA ALA A 6 -6.44 -3.17 -21.27
C ALA A 6 -6.11 -2.61 -19.88
N CYS A 7 -4.93 -2.96 -19.37
CA CYS A 7 -4.37 -2.28 -18.22
C CYS A 7 -3.63 -1.06 -18.77
N ASP A 8 -4.22 0.13 -18.66
CA ASP A 8 -3.53 1.36 -19.01
C ASP A 8 -2.33 1.55 -18.05
N PRO A 9 -1.09 1.56 -18.55
CA PRO A 9 0.09 1.69 -17.69
C PRO A 9 0.10 3.00 -16.90
N GLN A 10 -0.47 4.08 -17.45
CA GLN A 10 -0.55 5.36 -16.74
C GLN A 10 -1.53 5.30 -15.57
N GLU A 11 -2.67 4.62 -15.74
CA GLU A 11 -3.62 4.39 -14.65
C GLU A 11 -3.03 3.47 -13.58
N ALA A 12 -2.32 2.41 -13.98
CA ALA A 12 -1.66 1.49 -13.07
C ALA A 12 -0.58 2.19 -12.22
N ASP A 13 0.27 3.03 -12.82
CA ASP A 13 1.26 3.85 -12.10
C ASP A 13 0.56 4.86 -11.16
N ALA A 14 -0.52 5.49 -11.59
CA ALA A 14 -1.29 6.41 -10.75
C ALA A 14 -1.86 5.72 -9.50
N VAL A 15 -2.40 4.49 -9.66
CA VAL A 15 -2.88 3.67 -8.55
C VAL A 15 -1.73 3.26 -7.63
N ALA A 16 -0.59 2.81 -8.18
CA ALA A 16 0.58 2.45 -7.38
C ALA A 16 1.07 3.62 -6.50
N ARG A 17 1.10 4.84 -7.04
CA ARG A 17 1.46 6.05 -6.30
C ARG A 17 0.43 6.41 -5.23
N ALA A 18 -0.86 6.27 -5.54
CA ALA A 18 -1.93 6.53 -4.58
C ALA A 18 -1.88 5.56 -3.39
N LEU A 19 -1.65 4.27 -3.66
CA LEU A 19 -1.45 3.25 -2.63
C LEU A 19 -0.20 3.52 -1.80
N SER A 20 0.91 3.91 -2.43
CA SER A 20 2.15 4.27 -1.71
C SER A 20 1.95 5.45 -0.75
N ARG A 21 1.20 6.47 -1.17
CA ARG A 21 0.80 7.59 -0.29
C ARG A 21 -0.07 7.10 0.86
N THR A 22 -1.06 6.26 0.56
CA THR A 22 -1.95 5.68 1.58
C THR A 22 -1.17 4.88 2.62
N GLY A 23 -0.17 4.09 2.19
CA GLY A 23 0.73 3.38 3.11
C GLY A 23 1.51 4.32 4.03
N SER A 24 1.98 5.45 3.49
CA SER A 24 2.66 6.49 4.26
C SER A 24 1.73 7.16 5.29
N ASP A 25 0.49 7.46 4.90
CA ASP A 25 -0.52 8.05 5.79
C ASP A 25 -0.89 7.10 6.93
N ILE A 26 -1.06 5.80 6.63
CA ILE A 26 -1.27 4.75 7.63
C ILE A 26 -0.09 4.70 8.61
N GLN A 27 1.15 4.86 8.12
CA GLN A 27 2.35 4.89 8.94
C GLN A 27 2.37 6.08 9.92
N LEU A 28 1.77 7.21 9.56
CA LEU A 28 1.74 8.40 10.40
C LEU A 28 0.61 8.38 11.44
N SER A 29 -0.53 7.74 11.14
CA SER A 29 -1.74 7.78 11.97
C SER A 29 -1.56 7.25 13.41
N LEU A 30 -0.89 6.10 13.59
CA LEU A 30 -0.73 5.49 14.92
C LEU A 30 0.34 6.17 15.77
N THR A 31 1.33 6.79 15.14
CA THR A 31 2.37 7.56 15.84
C THR A 31 1.75 8.76 16.58
N GLN A 32 0.72 9.38 16.00
CA GLN A 32 -0.03 10.47 16.63
C GLN A 32 -0.89 9.97 17.80
N LEU A 33 -1.57 8.84 17.63
CA LEU A 33 -2.36 8.19 18.69
C LEU A 33 -1.52 7.83 19.92
N LEU A 34 -0.33 7.26 19.69
CA LEU A 34 0.60 6.87 20.76
C LEU A 34 1.19 8.08 21.50
N SER A 35 1.43 9.18 20.80
CA SER A 35 2.00 10.40 21.38
C SER A 35 1.07 11.09 22.39
N GLY A 36 -0.25 10.86 22.28
CA GLY A 36 -1.26 11.46 23.16
C GLY A 36 -1.62 10.61 24.39
N LEU A 37 -1.20 9.35 24.46
CA LEU A 37 -1.59 8.44 25.53
C LEU A 37 -0.66 8.58 26.74
N ARG A 38 -1.14 9.29 27.78
CA ARG A 38 -0.54 9.29 29.11
C ARG A 38 -1.28 8.31 30.01
N THR A 39 -0.58 7.33 30.56
CA THR A 39 -1.14 6.29 31.45
C THR A 39 -1.01 6.64 32.94
N GLU A 40 -0.63 7.88 33.25
CA GLU A 40 -0.49 8.33 34.64
C GLU A 40 -1.84 8.28 35.37
N GLY A 41 -1.88 7.55 36.49
CA GLY A 41 -3.08 7.42 37.33
C GLY A 41 -4.13 6.41 36.86
N VAL A 42 -3.85 5.64 35.80
CA VAL A 42 -4.76 4.63 35.28
C VAL A 42 -4.65 3.33 36.09
N GLY A 43 -5.79 2.80 36.57
CA GLY A 43 -5.82 1.53 37.30
C GLY A 43 -5.35 0.33 36.45
N GLN A 44 -4.74 -0.66 37.09
CA GLN A 44 -4.15 -1.85 36.46
C GLN A 44 -4.99 -2.49 35.31
N PRO A 45 -6.30 -2.78 35.48
CA PRO A 45 -7.08 -3.41 34.40
C PRO A 45 -7.24 -2.52 33.17
N VAL A 46 -7.27 -1.20 33.33
CA VAL A 46 -7.35 -0.26 32.21
C VAL A 46 -5.99 -0.14 31.52
N ALA A 47 -4.89 -0.22 32.27
CA ALA A 47 -3.54 -0.24 31.72
C ALA A 47 -3.28 -1.53 30.89
N GLU A 48 -3.82 -2.67 31.31
CA GLU A 48 -3.76 -3.93 30.56
C GLU A 48 -4.60 -3.85 29.27
N ALA A 49 -5.86 -3.44 29.37
CA ALA A 49 -6.72 -3.26 28.20
C ALA A 49 -6.13 -2.29 27.17
N LEU A 50 -5.50 -1.21 27.63
CA LEU A 50 -4.82 -0.26 26.76
C LEU A 50 -3.62 -0.89 26.05
N ARG A 51 -2.83 -1.72 26.76
CA ARG A 51 -1.68 -2.42 26.19
C ARG A 51 -2.13 -3.39 25.09
N ASP A 52 -3.18 -4.16 25.35
CA ASP A 52 -3.75 -5.10 24.38
C ASP A 52 -4.29 -4.37 23.15
N PHE A 53 -4.98 -3.25 23.36
CA PHE A 53 -5.43 -2.38 22.27
C PHE A 53 -4.26 -1.86 21.44
N LEU A 54 -3.21 -1.34 22.07
CA LEU A 54 -2.03 -0.82 21.36
C LEU A 54 -1.31 -1.92 20.59
N HIS A 55 -1.21 -3.12 21.16
CA HIS A 55 -0.63 -4.27 20.49
C HIS A 55 -1.46 -4.66 19.26
N ALA A 56 -2.78 -4.81 19.41
CA ALA A 56 -3.68 -5.13 18.31
C ALA A 56 -3.63 -4.05 17.21
N ALA A 57 -3.70 -2.77 17.57
CA ALA A 57 -3.65 -1.66 16.63
C ALA A 57 -2.32 -1.62 15.85
N THR A 58 -1.20 -1.86 16.54
CA THR A 58 0.12 -1.92 15.89
C THR A 58 0.20 -3.07 14.90
N THR A 59 -0.25 -4.27 15.29
CA THR A 59 -0.27 -5.46 14.41
C THR A 59 -1.15 -5.22 13.19
N THR A 60 -2.37 -4.72 13.38
CA THR A 60 -3.29 -4.41 12.28
C THR A 60 -2.68 -3.40 11.31
N ARG A 61 -2.04 -2.35 11.83
CA ARG A 61 -1.36 -1.36 11.00
C ARG A 61 -0.24 -1.97 10.17
N THR A 62 0.61 -2.79 10.76
CA THR A 62 1.71 -3.43 10.02
C THR A 62 1.16 -4.25 8.86
N ASN A 63 0.14 -5.09 9.12
CA ASN A 63 -0.49 -5.90 8.08
C ASN A 63 -1.13 -5.05 6.96
N LEU A 64 -1.72 -3.90 7.33
CA LEU A 64 -2.29 -2.96 6.36
C LEU A 64 -1.21 -2.33 5.47
N ILE A 65 -0.09 -1.89 6.06
CA ILE A 65 1.05 -1.33 5.31
C ILE A 65 1.60 -2.37 4.35
N GLU A 66 1.80 -3.61 4.80
CA GLU A 66 2.29 -4.70 3.95
C GLU A 66 1.31 -5.01 2.80
N SER A 67 0.01 -5.06 3.08
CA SER A 67 -1.02 -5.33 2.07
C SER A 67 -1.07 -4.23 1.01
N VAL A 68 -1.05 -2.96 1.45
CA VAL A 68 -1.06 -1.79 0.56
C VAL A 68 0.24 -1.70 -0.24
N GLY A 69 1.40 -1.97 0.38
CA GLY A 69 2.69 -2.01 -0.30
C GLY A 69 2.75 -3.12 -1.36
N THR A 70 2.22 -4.31 -1.03
CA THR A 70 2.10 -5.42 -1.99
C THR A 70 1.23 -5.02 -3.19
N ALA A 71 0.06 -4.43 -2.95
CA ALA A 71 -0.82 -3.96 -4.00
C ALA A 71 -0.15 -2.89 -4.87
N ALA A 72 0.54 -1.91 -4.27
CA ALA A 72 1.28 -0.89 -4.99
C ALA A 72 2.36 -1.50 -5.90
N GLY A 73 3.11 -2.50 -5.40
CA GLY A 73 4.11 -3.22 -6.19
C GLY A 73 3.51 -3.99 -7.38
N LEU A 74 2.35 -4.62 -7.19
CA LEU A 74 1.65 -5.31 -8.29
C LEU A 74 1.22 -4.32 -9.39
N PHE A 75 0.66 -3.17 -9.02
CA PHE A 75 0.27 -2.14 -10.00
C PHE A 75 1.49 -1.52 -10.71
N ALA A 76 2.60 -1.32 -10.01
CA ALA A 76 3.85 -0.87 -10.63
C ALA A 76 4.36 -1.90 -11.65
N GLY A 77 4.38 -3.19 -11.29
CA GLY A 77 4.78 -4.27 -12.20
C GLY A 77 3.86 -4.40 -13.42
N LEU A 78 2.55 -4.17 -13.25
CA LEU A 78 1.60 -4.12 -14.37
C LEU A 78 1.89 -2.94 -15.30
N SER A 79 2.18 -1.76 -14.76
CA SER A 79 2.56 -0.59 -15.57
C SER A 79 3.82 -0.85 -16.38
N GLU A 80 4.87 -1.34 -15.75
CA GLU A 80 6.17 -1.63 -16.40
C GLU A 80 6.00 -2.71 -17.48
N GLY A 81 5.33 -3.82 -17.15
CA GLY A 81 5.11 -4.92 -18.08
C GLY A 81 4.30 -4.53 -19.32
N THR A 82 3.30 -3.65 -19.17
CA THR A 82 2.54 -3.13 -20.33
C THR A 82 3.41 -2.23 -21.21
N LEU A 83 4.24 -1.36 -20.63
CA LEU A 83 5.15 -0.50 -21.40
C LEU A 83 6.19 -1.29 -22.18
N ASP A 84 6.76 -2.34 -21.58
CA ASP A 84 7.73 -3.22 -22.25
C ASP A 84 7.10 -3.95 -23.44
N LEU A 85 5.86 -4.42 -23.30
CA LEU A 85 5.10 -5.04 -24.38
C LEU A 85 4.82 -4.07 -25.53
N ASP A 86 4.41 -2.85 -25.21
CA ASP A 86 4.16 -1.80 -26.22
C ASP A 86 5.44 -1.44 -27.01
N GLN A 87 6.58 -1.35 -26.33
CA GLN A 87 7.88 -1.09 -26.99
C GLN A 87 8.28 -2.25 -27.92
N LEU A 88 8.13 -3.50 -27.49
CA LEU A 88 8.44 -4.67 -28.31
C LEU A 88 7.54 -4.75 -29.55
N LEU A 89 6.26 -4.40 -29.43
CA LEU A 89 5.32 -4.36 -30.54
C LEU A 89 5.65 -3.24 -31.54
N ALA A 90 5.99 -2.04 -31.04
CA ALA A 90 6.41 -0.91 -31.88
C ALA A 90 7.74 -1.16 -32.62
N ALA A 91 8.68 -1.87 -31.98
CA ALA A 91 9.94 -2.27 -32.61
C ALA A 91 9.75 -3.28 -33.75
N ARG A 92 8.71 -4.13 -33.68
CA ARG A 92 8.40 -5.10 -34.75
C ARG A 92 7.71 -4.46 -35.96
N THR A 93 6.86 -3.46 -35.77
CA THR A 93 6.14 -2.78 -36.87
C THR A 93 7.02 -1.83 -37.67
N THR A 94 8.16 -1.41 -37.13
CA THR A 94 9.16 -0.59 -37.83
C THR A 94 10.17 -1.39 -38.65
N GLN A 95 10.17 -2.72 -38.55
CA GLN A 95 11.06 -3.63 -39.29
C GLN A 95 10.39 -4.32 -40.50
N THR A 96 9.15 -3.96 -40.82
CA THR A 96 8.40 -4.42 -42.01
C THR A 96 8.17 -3.27 -42.99
#